data_AF-A0A946H2M7-F1
#
_entry.id   AF-A0A946H2M7-F1
#
_cell.length_a   1.000
_cell.length_b   1.000
_cell.length_c   1.000
_cell.angle_alpha   90.00
_cell.angle_beta   90.00
_cell.angle_gamma   90.00
#
_symmetry.space_group_name_H-M   'P 1'
#
loop_
_entity.id
_entity.type
_entity.pdbx_description
1 polymer ?
#
loop_
_entity_poly.entity_id
_entity_poly.type
_entity_poly.pdbx_seq_one_letter_code
_entity_poly.pdbx_strand_id
1 'polypeptide(L)'
;RLHFFATCMVALGTTFSAFWILSANSWMQTPAGYEISAAGYAVPVDWMEVIFNPSFPYRLAHMLNASLVSSSFVIAGVSAWCVWKNRERETMLTCLKLALLMAVITAPLQAFLGDQHGLNTLIYQPIKIAAIEGHWYSVSEAPLVLFAWPDMELEKNLYEISVPYLGSLILTHTLDGTLPGLHDVAKEDWPYVPLVFFAFRIMAGLGFLMIGAAFLGQWLRYRKKLAESVWYLKLLILMGPAGIAATIAGWVTTEAGRQPWVVHGLLRTSDAVTPSLTTETVAISLIAVSVVYTVILLVFLKVGARLIARGPDSAMGES
;
A
#
# COMPACT_ATOMS: atom_id res chain seq x y z
N ARG A 1 -25.24 -19.83 13.17
CA ARG A 1 -23.98 -20.23 13.85
C ARG A 1 -22.98 -20.83 12.86
N LEU A 2 -23.35 -21.85 12.08
CA LEU A 2 -22.47 -22.43 11.05
C LEU A 2 -21.98 -21.41 10.01
N HIS A 3 -22.87 -20.59 9.44
CA HIS A 3 -22.47 -19.54 8.47
C HIS A 3 -21.46 -18.53 9.03
N PHE A 4 -21.61 -18.13 10.30
CA PHE A 4 -20.67 -17.22 10.96
C PHE A 4 -19.30 -17.89 11.13
N PHE A 5 -19.28 -19.13 11.62
CA PHE A 5 -18.04 -19.91 11.72
C PHE A 5 -17.35 -20.05 10.36
N ALA A 6 -18.09 -20.41 9.31
CA ALA A 6 -17.56 -20.50 7.94
C ALA A 6 -16.97 -19.16 7.47
N THR A 7 -17.64 -18.04 7.75
CA THR A 7 -17.14 -16.69 7.43
C THR A 7 -15.82 -16.40 8.15
N CYS A 8 -15.71 -16.76 9.44
CA CYS A 8 -14.46 -16.64 10.20
C CYS A 8 -13.35 -17.51 9.61
N MET A 9 -13.65 -18.73 9.16
CA MET A 9 -12.66 -19.60 8.53
C MET A 9 -12.15 -19.04 7.20
N VAL A 10 -13.01 -18.41 6.39
CA VAL A 10 -12.58 -17.71 5.16
C VAL A 10 -11.65 -16.54 5.49
N ALA A 11 -11.99 -15.75 6.51
CA ALA A 11 -11.13 -14.65 6.96
C ALA A 11 -9.76 -15.16 7.45
N LEU A 12 -9.74 -16.24 8.26
CA LEU A 12 -8.50 -16.86 8.72
C LEU A 12 -7.67 -17.41 7.56
N GLY A 13 -8.27 -18.15 6.63
CA GLY A 13 -7.57 -18.69 5.46
C GLY A 13 -6.95 -17.59 4.61
N THR A 14 -7.65 -16.46 4.44
CA THR A 14 -7.13 -15.29 3.73
C THR A 14 -5.93 -14.67 4.47
N THR A 15 -6.00 -14.55 5.79
CA THR A 15 -4.88 -14.08 6.63
C THR A 15 -3.67 -15.02 6.57
N PHE A 16 -3.89 -16.34 6.60
CA PHE A 16 -2.80 -17.32 6.46
C PHE A 16 -2.14 -17.26 5.07
N SER A 17 -2.92 -17.02 4.02
CA SER A 17 -2.35 -16.79 2.68
C SER A 17 -1.47 -15.55 2.65
N ALA A 18 -1.96 -14.43 3.22
CA ALA A 18 -1.19 -13.20 3.33
C ALA A 18 0.10 -13.37 4.16
N PHE A 19 0.04 -14.14 5.25
CA PHE A 19 1.20 -14.47 6.08
C PHE A 19 2.33 -15.08 5.26
N TRP A 20 2.06 -16.17 4.54
CA TRP A 20 3.11 -16.91 3.84
C TRP A 20 3.69 -16.13 2.66
N ILE A 21 2.84 -15.46 1.87
CA ILE A 21 3.32 -14.71 0.72
C ILE A 21 4.13 -13.48 1.15
N LEU A 22 3.73 -12.82 2.25
CA LEU A 22 4.50 -11.70 2.78
C LEU A 22 5.75 -12.14 3.52
N SER A 23 5.81 -13.32 4.12
CA SER A 23 7.04 -13.85 4.69
C SER A 23 8.11 -14.00 3.61
N ALA A 24 7.75 -14.66 2.49
CA ALA A 24 8.62 -14.80 1.33
C ALA A 24 9.05 -13.45 0.75
N ASN A 25 8.10 -12.55 0.48
CA ASN A 25 8.43 -11.24 -0.08
C ASN A 25 9.22 -10.36 0.92
N SER A 26 9.04 -10.50 2.23
CA SER A 26 9.82 -9.78 3.26
C SER A 26 11.24 -10.31 3.37
N TRP A 27 11.42 -11.61 3.20
CA TRP A 27 12.76 -12.17 3.10
C TRP A 27 13.52 -11.59 1.91
N MET A 28 12.86 -11.34 0.77
CA MET A 28 13.50 -10.68 -0.37
C MET A 28 13.85 -9.19 -0.12
N GLN A 29 13.31 -8.58 0.93
CA GLN A 29 13.63 -7.20 1.37
C GLN A 29 14.74 -7.22 2.41
N THR A 30 14.64 -8.10 3.41
CA THR A 30 15.62 -8.20 4.51
C THR A 30 16.02 -9.66 4.68
N PRO A 31 16.89 -10.21 3.81
CA PRO A 31 17.28 -11.62 3.89
C PRO A 31 18.00 -11.92 5.22
N ALA A 32 17.58 -12.99 5.89
CA ALA A 32 18.15 -13.45 7.17
C ALA A 32 18.07 -14.99 7.25
N GLY A 33 18.79 -15.60 8.21
CA GLY A 33 18.76 -17.04 8.44
C GLY A 33 19.26 -17.91 7.30
N TYR A 34 20.18 -17.42 6.45
CA TYR A 34 20.71 -18.15 5.29
C TYR A 34 22.24 -18.11 5.22
N GLU A 35 22.81 -19.10 4.53
CA GLU A 35 24.22 -19.11 4.10
C GLU A 35 24.30 -19.24 2.58
N ILE A 36 25.38 -18.72 1.99
CA ILE A 36 25.68 -18.95 0.57
C ILE A 36 26.46 -20.26 0.44
N SER A 37 25.84 -21.26 -0.17
CA SER A 37 26.47 -22.55 -0.47
C SER A 37 27.66 -22.38 -1.43
N ALA A 38 28.52 -23.40 -1.51
CA ALA A 38 29.65 -23.43 -2.45
C ALA A 38 29.22 -23.29 -3.93
N ALA A 39 27.97 -23.61 -4.25
CA ALA A 39 27.38 -23.46 -5.58
C ALA A 39 26.73 -22.07 -5.83
N GLY A 40 26.83 -21.14 -4.86
CA GLY A 40 26.31 -19.78 -4.99
C GLY A 40 24.84 -19.60 -4.61
N TYR A 41 24.16 -20.66 -4.15
CA TYR A 41 22.75 -20.58 -3.71
C TYR A 41 22.64 -20.14 -2.26
N ALA A 42 21.68 -19.26 -1.97
CA ALA A 42 21.22 -18.99 -0.62
C ALA A 42 20.44 -20.20 -0.08
N VAL A 43 20.97 -20.84 0.97
CA VAL A 43 20.38 -22.01 1.62
C VAL A 43 19.97 -21.63 3.05
N PRO A 44 18.74 -21.93 3.49
CA PRO A 44 18.29 -21.60 4.84
C PRO A 44 19.04 -22.43 5.88
N VAL A 45 19.59 -21.76 6.89
CA VAL A 45 20.23 -22.36 8.07
C VAL A 45 19.39 -22.15 9.33
N ASP A 46 18.56 -21.10 9.37
CA ASP A 46 17.55 -20.87 10.40
C ASP A 46 16.22 -20.48 9.76
N TRP A 47 15.25 -21.40 9.81
CA TRP A 47 13.92 -21.17 9.24
C TRP A 47 13.10 -20.11 10.00
N MET A 48 13.32 -19.94 11.30
CA MET A 48 12.62 -18.93 12.07
C MET A 48 13.09 -17.53 11.69
N GLU A 49 14.39 -17.33 11.50
CA GLU A 49 14.92 -16.06 10.99
C GLU A 49 14.53 -15.80 9.52
N VAL A 50 14.44 -16.84 8.69
CA VAL A 50 13.93 -16.71 7.31
C VAL A 50 12.47 -16.24 7.32
N ILE A 51 11.62 -16.91 8.10
CA ILE A 51 10.18 -16.65 8.14
C ILE A 51 9.89 -15.29 8.80
N PHE A 52 10.48 -15.06 9.97
CA PHE A 52 10.32 -13.85 10.79
C PHE A 52 11.51 -12.90 10.62
N ASN A 53 11.92 -12.70 9.38
CA ASN A 53 12.96 -11.75 9.03
C ASN A 53 12.61 -10.32 9.50
N PRO A 54 13.60 -9.40 9.62
CA PRO A 54 13.42 -8.15 10.35
C PRO A 54 12.27 -7.25 9.88
N SER A 55 11.93 -7.27 8.59
CA SER A 55 10.84 -6.46 8.06
C SER A 55 9.46 -7.14 8.13
N PHE A 56 9.40 -8.47 8.28
CA PHE A 56 8.16 -9.24 8.15
C PHE A 56 7.03 -8.81 9.09
N PRO A 57 7.25 -8.65 10.42
CA PRO A 57 6.14 -8.31 11.34
C PRO A 57 5.47 -6.98 10.98
N TYR A 58 6.27 -5.96 10.63
CA TYR A 58 5.77 -4.64 10.24
C TYR A 58 5.01 -4.71 8.92
N ARG A 59 5.55 -5.43 7.93
CA ARG A 59 4.93 -5.57 6.60
C ARG A 59 3.62 -6.35 6.66
N LEU A 60 3.57 -7.42 7.45
CA LEU A 60 2.35 -8.18 7.66
C LEU A 60 1.27 -7.33 8.32
N ALA A 61 1.59 -6.64 9.42
CA ALA A 61 0.65 -5.78 10.12
C ALA A 61 0.14 -4.65 9.21
N HIS A 62 1.06 -3.98 8.51
CA HIS A 62 0.74 -2.86 7.62
C HIS A 62 -0.12 -3.29 6.43
N MET A 63 0.13 -4.46 5.83
CA MET A 63 -0.67 -4.95 4.70
C MET A 63 -2.04 -5.47 5.14
N LEU A 64 -2.12 -6.24 6.23
CA LEU A 64 -3.40 -6.72 6.73
C LEU A 64 -4.31 -5.54 7.10
N ASN A 65 -3.78 -4.54 7.81
CA ASN A 65 -4.56 -3.34 8.14
C ASN A 65 -4.89 -2.50 6.90
N ALA A 66 -3.99 -2.37 5.91
CA ALA A 66 -4.28 -1.71 4.62
C ALA A 66 -5.47 -2.35 3.90
N SER A 67 -5.57 -3.69 3.95
CA SER A 67 -6.69 -4.41 3.33
C SER A 67 -8.03 -4.11 4.02
N LEU A 68 -8.03 -3.93 5.34
CA LEU A 68 -9.21 -3.54 6.12
C LEU A 68 -9.63 -2.09 5.81
N VAL A 69 -8.67 -1.15 5.74
CA VAL A 69 -8.93 0.23 5.34
C VAL A 69 -9.52 0.26 3.93
N SER A 70 -8.91 -0.44 2.97
CA SER A 70 -9.36 -0.49 1.59
C SER A 70 -10.77 -1.04 1.46
N SER A 71 -11.04 -2.17 2.12
CA SER A 71 -12.37 -2.78 2.13
C SER A 71 -13.40 -1.86 2.77
N SER A 72 -13.05 -1.15 3.84
CA SER A 72 -13.93 -0.19 4.51
C SER A 72 -14.34 0.95 3.57
N PHE A 73 -13.39 1.51 2.82
CA PHE A 73 -13.71 2.59 1.88
C PHE A 73 -14.51 2.12 0.66
N VAL A 74 -14.25 0.91 0.14
CA VAL A 74 -15.08 0.32 -0.92
C VAL A 74 -16.52 0.14 -0.44
N ILE A 75 -16.73 -0.45 0.75
CA ILE A 75 -18.06 -0.61 1.35
C ILE A 75 -18.71 0.76 1.60
N ALA A 76 -17.97 1.73 2.12
CA ALA A 76 -18.48 3.07 2.38
C ALA A 76 -18.90 3.77 1.09
N GLY A 77 -18.13 3.66 0.00
CA GLY A 77 -18.43 4.26 -1.30
C GLY A 77 -19.70 3.68 -1.93
N VAL A 78 -19.84 2.35 -1.96
CA VAL A 78 -21.04 1.67 -2.45
C VAL A 78 -22.26 2.03 -1.58
N SER A 79 -22.11 1.97 -0.26
CA SER A 79 -23.19 2.30 0.68
C SER A 79 -23.63 3.76 0.54
N ALA A 80 -22.67 4.69 0.38
CA ALA A 80 -22.95 6.10 0.19
C ALA A 80 -23.70 6.37 -1.12
N TRP A 81 -23.36 5.66 -2.21
CA TRP A 81 -24.08 5.73 -3.46
C TRP A 81 -25.54 5.27 -3.31
N CYS A 82 -25.77 4.13 -2.66
CA CYS A 82 -27.12 3.62 -2.42
C CYS A 82 -27.95 4.57 -1.54
N VAL A 83 -27.38 5.07 -0.44
CA VAL A 83 -28.03 6.06 0.44
C VAL A 83 -28.37 7.33 -0.33
N TRP A 84 -27.44 7.84 -1.16
CA TRP A 84 -27.67 9.02 -2.00
C TRP A 84 -28.79 8.82 -3.03
N LYS A 85 -28.91 7.60 -3.58
CA LYS A 85 -29.98 7.23 -4.52
C LYS A 85 -31.27 6.76 -3.85
N ASN A 86 -31.36 6.81 -2.51
CA ASN A 86 -32.49 6.33 -1.72
C ASN A 86 -32.87 4.86 -2.02
N ARG A 87 -31.86 4.00 -2.23
CA ARG A 87 -32.01 2.55 -2.49
C ARG A 87 -31.58 1.77 -1.27
N GLU A 88 -32.44 0.87 -0.78
CA GLU A 88 -32.16 0.08 0.45
C GLU A 88 -31.64 0.96 1.58
N ARG A 89 -32.21 2.16 1.73
CA ARG A 89 -31.56 3.28 2.44
C ARG A 89 -31.21 2.93 3.88
N GLU A 90 -32.08 2.20 4.58
CA GLU A 90 -31.85 1.80 5.98
C GLU A 90 -30.70 0.80 6.11
N THR A 91 -30.72 -0.27 5.30
CA THR A 91 -29.68 -1.29 5.23
C THR A 91 -28.33 -0.67 4.86
N MET A 92 -28.31 0.14 3.81
CA MET A 92 -27.08 0.76 3.30
C MET A 92 -26.54 1.82 4.25
N LEU A 93 -27.40 2.53 4.98
CA LEU A 93 -26.96 3.44 6.04
C LEU A 93 -26.31 2.68 7.20
N THR A 94 -26.77 1.46 7.50
CA THR A 94 -26.13 0.59 8.49
C THR A 94 -24.76 0.14 8.03
N CYS A 95 -24.63 -0.35 6.78
CA CYS A 95 -23.35 -0.69 6.17
C CYS A 95 -22.37 0.49 6.18
N LEU A 96 -22.84 1.68 5.80
CA LEU A 96 -22.05 2.90 5.82
C LEU A 96 -21.52 3.23 7.22
N LYS A 97 -22.37 3.14 8.26
CA LYS A 97 -21.96 3.41 9.65
C LYS A 97 -20.91 2.41 10.15
N LEU A 98 -21.03 1.13 9.79
CA LEU A 98 -20.08 0.09 10.17
C LEU A 98 -18.74 0.28 9.45
N ALA A 99 -18.77 0.57 8.15
CA ALA A 99 -17.58 0.85 7.37
C ALA A 99 -16.80 2.06 7.91
N LEU A 100 -17.49 3.16 8.24
CA LEU A 100 -16.86 4.33 8.85
C LEU A 100 -16.33 4.05 10.27
N LEU A 101 -16.99 3.18 11.04
CA LEU A 101 -16.52 2.78 12.36
C LEU A 101 -15.23 1.95 12.27
N MET A 102 -15.13 1.06 11.28
CA MET A 102 -13.89 0.36 11.00
C MET A 102 -12.81 1.35 10.58
N ALA A 103 -13.10 2.22 9.60
CA ALA A 103 -12.13 3.16 9.03
C ALA A 103 -11.58 4.16 10.05
N VAL A 104 -12.37 4.64 11.01
CA VAL A 104 -11.88 5.59 12.03
C VAL A 104 -10.87 4.97 13.00
N ILE A 105 -10.83 3.64 13.08
CA ILE A 105 -9.85 2.90 13.89
C ILE A 105 -8.67 2.46 13.01
N THR A 106 -8.96 1.82 11.88
CA THR A 106 -7.93 1.21 11.04
C THR A 106 -7.12 2.23 10.26
N ALA A 107 -7.70 3.37 9.82
CA ALA A 107 -6.94 4.36 9.05
C ALA A 107 -5.86 5.07 9.89
N PRO A 108 -6.13 5.53 11.13
CA PRO A 108 -5.07 6.06 12.00
C PRO A 108 -4.05 5.00 12.39
N LEU A 109 -4.50 3.77 12.68
CA LEU A 109 -3.60 2.64 12.93
C LEU A 109 -2.70 2.37 11.72
N GLN A 110 -3.19 2.56 10.49
CA GLN A 110 -2.39 2.40 9.26
C GLN A 110 -1.23 3.37 9.22
N ALA A 111 -1.46 4.64 9.59
CA ALA A 111 -0.39 5.65 9.65
C ALA A 111 0.67 5.27 10.69
N PHE A 112 0.24 4.83 11.87
CA PHE A 112 1.16 4.33 12.91
C PHE A 112 1.98 3.12 12.45
N LEU A 113 1.33 2.11 11.87
CA LEU A 113 2.02 0.94 11.33
C LEU A 113 2.97 1.32 10.18
N GLY A 114 2.62 2.35 9.40
CA GLY A 114 3.46 2.89 8.33
C GLY A 114 4.72 3.56 8.85
N ASP A 115 4.60 4.37 9.91
CA ASP A 115 5.74 4.98 10.62
C ASP A 115 6.70 3.88 11.13
N GLN A 116 6.18 2.89 11.85
CA GLN A 116 7.00 1.78 12.36
C GLN A 116 7.68 0.98 11.24
N HIS A 117 6.98 0.78 10.12
CA HIS A 117 7.60 0.15 8.94
C HIS A 117 8.68 1.04 8.30
N GLY A 118 8.47 2.36 8.27
CA GLY A 118 9.44 3.35 7.80
C GLY A 118 10.73 3.33 8.63
N LEU A 119 10.62 3.30 9.96
CA LEU A 119 11.76 3.19 10.87
C LEU A 119 12.56 1.90 10.65
N ASN A 120 11.87 0.78 10.47
CA ASN A 120 12.54 -0.47 10.11
C ASN A 120 13.27 -0.37 8.76
N THR A 121 12.63 0.26 7.77
CA THR A 121 13.22 0.46 6.44
C THR A 121 14.44 1.38 6.51
N LEU A 122 14.43 2.40 7.37
CA LEU A 122 15.58 3.28 7.59
C LEU A 122 16.82 2.50 8.05
N ILE A 123 16.64 1.51 8.92
CA ILE A 123 17.74 0.68 9.43
C ILE A 123 18.26 -0.28 8.34
N TYR A 124 17.38 -1.00 7.65
CA TYR A 124 17.78 -2.10 6.77
C TYR A 124 17.94 -1.73 5.29
N GLN A 125 17.27 -0.67 4.84
CA GLN A 125 17.29 -0.19 3.45
C GLN A 125 17.27 1.35 3.41
N PRO A 126 18.29 2.02 3.96
CA PRO A 126 18.35 3.49 4.07
C PRO A 126 18.17 4.21 2.73
N ILE A 127 18.68 3.63 1.63
CA ILE A 127 18.58 4.19 0.28
C ILE A 127 17.14 4.22 -0.25
N LYS A 128 16.29 3.28 0.20
CA LYS A 128 14.85 3.36 -0.08
C LYS A 128 14.23 4.56 0.62
N ILE A 129 14.62 4.85 1.86
CA ILE A 129 14.15 6.05 2.58
C ILE A 129 14.67 7.31 1.89
N ALA A 130 15.95 7.36 1.49
CA ALA A 130 16.49 8.50 0.74
C ALA A 130 15.71 8.77 -0.55
N ALA A 131 15.35 7.72 -1.30
CA ALA A 131 14.52 7.84 -2.50
C ALA A 131 13.06 8.22 -2.20
N ILE A 132 12.50 7.73 -1.09
CA ILE A 132 11.19 8.18 -0.59
C ILE A 132 11.26 9.65 -0.22
N GLU A 133 12.23 10.12 0.55
CA GLU A 133 12.30 11.52 0.95
C GLU A 133 12.78 12.45 -0.18
N GLY A 134 13.40 11.91 -1.22
CA GLY A 134 14.02 12.70 -2.28
C GLY A 134 15.32 13.37 -1.81
N HIS A 135 16.06 12.74 -0.91
CA HIS A 135 17.33 13.23 -0.38
C HIS A 135 18.49 12.68 -1.20
N TRP A 136 19.14 13.57 -1.95
CA TRP A 136 20.30 13.22 -2.79
C TRP A 136 21.57 13.07 -1.96
N TYR A 137 21.76 13.94 -0.96
CA TYR A 137 22.86 13.90 0.00
C TYR A 137 22.32 13.66 1.40
N SER A 138 23.16 13.13 2.30
CA SER A 138 22.83 13.02 3.72
C SER A 138 22.52 14.40 4.32
N VAL A 139 21.43 14.50 5.08
CA VAL A 139 20.96 15.77 5.67
C VAL A 139 20.71 15.60 7.16
N SER A 140 21.33 16.45 7.98
CA SER A 140 20.96 16.64 9.39
C SER A 140 19.82 17.66 9.50
N GLU A 141 18.95 17.54 10.50
CA GLU A 141 17.76 18.40 10.61
C GLU A 141 16.88 18.33 9.35
N ALA A 142 16.81 17.13 8.77
CA ALA A 142 16.25 16.86 7.47
C ALA A 142 14.81 17.35 7.31
N PRO A 143 14.51 18.07 6.22
CA PRO A 143 13.16 18.53 5.93
C PRO A 143 12.31 17.38 5.36
N LEU A 144 10.99 17.43 5.61
CA LEU A 144 10.04 16.58 4.89
C LEU A 144 9.75 17.22 3.53
N VAL A 145 10.12 16.56 2.43
CA VAL A 145 9.84 17.06 1.08
C VAL A 145 8.40 16.73 0.71
N LEU A 146 7.50 17.71 0.81
CA LEU A 146 6.09 17.56 0.48
C LEU A 146 5.89 17.38 -1.03
N PHE A 147 6.64 18.14 -1.82
CA PHE A 147 6.63 18.07 -3.27
C PHE A 147 7.99 18.42 -3.84
N ALA A 148 8.37 17.73 -4.89
CA ALA A 148 9.52 18.02 -5.72
C ALA A 148 9.35 17.27 -7.04
N TRP A 149 10.12 17.65 -8.05
CA TRP A 149 10.39 16.84 -9.22
C TRP A 149 11.83 16.32 -9.11
N PRO A 150 12.04 15.06 -8.67
CA PRO A 150 13.37 14.49 -8.60
C PRO A 150 13.94 14.30 -10.01
N ASP A 151 15.12 14.83 -10.27
CA ASP A 151 15.80 14.71 -11.56
C ASP A 151 17.03 13.81 -11.42
N MET A 152 17.02 12.65 -12.10
CA MET A 152 18.09 11.65 -12.02
C MET A 152 19.37 12.07 -12.77
N GLU A 153 19.27 13.00 -13.73
CA GLU A 153 20.41 13.49 -14.49
C GLU A 153 21.11 14.62 -13.76
N LEU A 154 20.32 15.55 -13.21
CA LEU A 154 20.81 16.69 -12.43
C LEU A 154 21.11 16.33 -10.96
N GLU A 155 20.71 15.13 -10.52
CA GLU A 155 20.92 14.60 -9.17
C GLU A 155 20.40 15.56 -8.08
N LYS A 156 19.24 16.16 -8.34
CA LYS A 156 18.62 17.14 -7.44
C LYS A 156 17.09 17.19 -7.60
N ASN A 157 16.45 17.84 -6.63
CA ASN A 157 15.03 18.16 -6.69
C ASN A 157 14.81 19.49 -7.43
N LEU A 158 13.92 19.49 -8.41
CA LEU A 158 13.38 20.71 -9.02
C LEU A 158 12.04 21.07 -8.36
N TYR A 159 11.73 22.36 -8.26
CA TYR A 159 10.46 22.86 -7.71
C TYR A 159 10.14 22.34 -6.29
N GLU A 160 11.17 22.24 -5.44
CA GLU A 160 11.03 21.67 -4.09
C GLU A 160 10.16 22.55 -3.18
N ILE A 161 9.22 21.90 -2.50
CA ILE A 161 8.42 22.42 -1.39
C ILE A 161 8.63 21.46 -0.22
N SER A 162 9.28 21.95 0.82
CA SER A 162 9.63 21.13 1.98
C SER A 162 9.31 21.84 3.30
N VAL A 163 9.10 21.06 4.35
CA VAL A 163 8.85 21.55 5.72
C VAL A 163 10.09 21.23 6.56
N PRO A 164 10.82 22.25 7.06
CA PRO A 164 12.01 22.05 7.87
C PRO A 164 11.77 21.14 9.08
N TYR A 165 12.77 20.35 9.47
CA TYR A 165 12.78 19.43 10.63
C TYR A 165 11.77 18.28 10.63
N LEU A 166 10.72 18.35 9.81
CA LEU A 166 9.62 17.39 9.86
C LEU A 166 10.06 16.00 9.37
N GLY A 167 11.04 15.92 8.48
CA GLY A 167 11.61 14.65 8.01
C GLY A 167 12.33 13.92 9.14
N SER A 168 13.24 14.62 9.84
CA SER A 168 13.90 14.09 11.05
C SER A 168 12.88 13.70 12.13
N LEU A 169 11.91 14.57 12.43
CA LEU A 169 10.93 14.29 13.46
C LEU A 169 10.13 13.01 13.18
N ILE A 170 9.79 12.73 11.93
CA ILE A 170 9.03 11.53 11.55
C ILE A 170 9.95 10.29 11.52
N LEU A 171 11.13 10.40 10.92
CA LEU A 171 11.97 9.24 10.60
C LEU A 171 13.03 8.91 11.67
N THR A 172 13.32 9.82 12.59
CA THR A 172 14.22 9.56 13.72
C THR A 172 13.58 9.82 15.08
N HIS A 173 12.38 10.40 15.10
CA HIS A 173 11.69 10.86 16.32
C HIS A 173 12.51 11.90 17.11
N THR A 174 13.43 12.59 16.43
CA THR A 174 14.22 13.72 16.96
C THR A 174 14.30 14.85 15.95
N LEU A 175 14.51 16.09 16.40
CA LEU A 175 14.59 17.25 15.49
C LEU A 175 15.92 17.34 14.74
N ASP A 176 16.99 16.79 15.34
CA ASP A 176 18.37 16.82 14.87
C ASP A 176 18.82 15.52 14.19
N GLY A 177 17.88 14.59 13.94
CA GLY A 177 18.16 13.33 13.28
C GLY A 177 18.79 13.53 11.90
N THR A 178 19.80 12.73 11.58
CA THR A 178 20.42 12.71 10.25
C THR A 178 19.79 11.60 9.41
N LEU A 179 19.36 11.96 8.20
CA LEU A 179 18.80 11.02 7.23
C LEU A 179 19.82 10.72 6.13
N PRO A 180 19.86 9.47 5.64
CA PRO A 180 20.77 9.04 4.59
C PRO A 180 20.42 9.71 3.25
N GLY A 181 21.45 9.91 2.44
CA GLY A 181 21.34 10.37 1.06
C GLY A 181 21.58 9.27 0.04
N LEU A 182 21.10 9.48 -1.18
CA LEU A 182 21.40 8.60 -2.31
C LEU A 182 22.92 8.48 -2.56
N HIS A 183 23.67 9.58 -2.45
CA HIS A 183 25.12 9.61 -2.63
C HIS A 183 25.94 8.84 -1.56
N ASP A 184 25.29 8.28 -0.54
CA ASP A 184 25.96 7.41 0.43
C ASP A 184 26.28 6.02 -0.16
N VAL A 185 25.69 5.67 -1.31
CA VAL A 185 25.99 4.43 -2.06
C VAL A 185 26.32 4.73 -3.52
N ALA A 186 26.85 3.72 -4.21
CA ALA A 186 27.14 3.78 -5.62
C ALA A 186 25.85 3.99 -6.46
N LYS A 187 25.96 4.73 -7.56
CA LYS A 187 24.80 5.17 -8.36
C LYS A 187 24.03 4.01 -8.98
N GLU A 188 24.71 2.92 -9.29
CA GLU A 188 24.15 1.65 -9.77
C GLU A 188 23.24 0.96 -8.76
N ASP A 189 23.30 1.34 -7.47
CA ASP A 189 22.45 0.83 -6.40
C ASP A 189 21.24 1.72 -6.11
N TRP A 190 21.08 2.80 -6.86
CA TRP A 190 19.95 3.70 -6.68
C TRP A 190 18.68 3.11 -7.30
N PRO A 191 17.54 3.15 -6.58
CA PRO A 191 16.25 2.95 -7.23
C PRO A 191 15.92 4.17 -8.10
N TYR A 192 14.95 4.01 -9.01
CA TYR A 192 14.46 5.14 -9.79
C TYR A 192 13.62 6.10 -8.91
N VAL A 193 14.27 7.18 -8.45
CA VAL A 193 13.76 8.10 -7.43
C VAL A 193 12.38 8.67 -7.78
N PRO A 194 12.09 9.17 -9.00
CA PRO A 194 10.79 9.79 -9.29
C PRO A 194 9.62 8.84 -9.04
N LEU A 195 9.75 7.57 -9.42
CA LEU A 195 8.69 6.57 -9.22
C LEU A 195 8.45 6.30 -7.74
N VAL A 196 9.53 6.10 -6.96
CA VAL A 196 9.43 5.84 -5.52
C VAL A 196 8.86 7.05 -4.79
N PHE A 197 9.38 8.24 -5.09
CA PHE A 197 8.97 9.51 -4.51
C PHE A 197 7.47 9.76 -4.71
N PHE A 198 6.98 9.72 -5.95
CA PHE A 198 5.56 10.00 -6.23
C PHE A 198 4.63 8.88 -5.74
N ALA A 199 5.05 7.61 -5.83
CA ALA A 199 4.26 6.50 -5.29
C ALA A 199 4.05 6.66 -3.78
N PHE A 200 5.08 7.05 -3.03
CA PHE A 200 4.94 7.31 -1.60
C PHE A 200 3.99 8.47 -1.31
N ARG A 201 4.07 9.60 -2.03
CA ARG A 201 3.14 10.74 -1.83
C ARG A 201 1.70 10.33 -2.11
N ILE A 202 1.46 9.56 -3.16
CA ILE A 202 0.10 9.08 -3.47
C ILE A 202 -0.41 8.19 -2.34
N MET A 203 0.41 7.24 -1.88
CA MET A 203 0.06 6.35 -0.76
C MET A 203 -0.25 7.14 0.52
N ALA A 204 0.70 7.96 0.99
CA ALA A 204 0.58 8.70 2.23
C ALA A 204 -0.54 9.74 2.14
N GLY A 205 -0.63 10.49 1.04
CA GLY A 205 -1.66 11.49 0.79
C GLY A 205 -3.06 10.89 0.82
N LEU A 206 -3.29 9.77 0.13
CA LEU A 206 -4.57 9.05 0.20
C LEU A 206 -4.84 8.48 1.60
N GLY A 207 -3.79 8.03 2.30
CA GLY A 207 -3.88 7.59 3.71
C GLY A 207 -4.43 8.69 4.63
N PHE A 208 -3.84 9.88 4.58
CA PHE A 208 -4.30 11.02 5.37
C PHE A 208 -5.69 11.53 4.96
N LEU A 209 -6.01 11.50 3.65
CA LEU A 209 -7.36 11.83 3.17
C LEU A 209 -8.40 10.83 3.70
N MET A 210 -8.08 9.53 3.74
CA MET A 210 -8.94 8.50 4.32
C MET A 210 -9.11 8.68 5.83
N ILE A 211 -8.06 9.03 6.57
CA ILE A 211 -8.16 9.39 8.00
C ILE A 211 -9.14 10.56 8.19
N GLY A 212 -8.93 11.66 7.44
CA GLY A 212 -9.80 12.84 7.51
C GLY A 212 -11.25 12.53 7.18
N ALA A 213 -11.49 11.75 6.12
CA ALA A 213 -12.82 11.31 5.72
C ALA A 213 -13.50 10.47 6.82
N ALA A 214 -12.78 9.55 7.45
CA ALA A 214 -13.32 8.70 8.51
C ALA A 214 -13.75 9.51 9.75
N PHE A 215 -12.89 10.42 10.23
CA PHE A 215 -13.21 11.31 11.35
C PHE A 215 -14.37 12.25 11.05
N LEU A 216 -14.36 12.87 9.86
CA LEU A 216 -15.46 13.70 9.38
C LEU A 216 -16.78 12.93 9.31
N GLY A 217 -16.74 11.66 8.88
CA GLY A 217 -17.89 10.77 8.90
C GLY A 217 -18.46 10.52 10.28
N GLN A 218 -17.62 10.28 11.28
CA GLN A 218 -18.06 10.12 12.66
C GLN A 218 -18.63 11.42 13.23
N TRP A 219 -18.04 12.56 12.90
CA TRP A 219 -18.56 13.86 13.29
C TRP A 219 -19.95 14.14 12.69
N LEU A 220 -20.14 13.89 11.39
CA LEU A 220 -21.45 14.00 10.73
C LEU A 220 -22.47 13.01 11.29
N ARG A 221 -22.04 11.81 11.67
CA ARG A 221 -22.87 10.81 12.37
C ARG A 221 -23.33 11.33 13.72
N TYR A 222 -22.42 11.88 14.53
CA TYR A 222 -22.73 12.49 15.82
C TYR A 222 -23.73 13.65 15.68
N ARG A 223 -23.57 14.48 14.64
CA ARG A 223 -24.49 15.58 14.30
C ARG A 223 -25.82 15.12 13.67
N LYS A 224 -26.03 13.80 13.51
CA LYS A 224 -27.20 13.19 12.83
C LYS A 224 -27.39 13.63 11.36
N LYS A 225 -26.34 14.15 10.72
CA LYS A 225 -26.36 14.67 9.32
C LYS A 225 -25.71 13.75 8.29
N LEU A 226 -25.23 12.57 8.70
CA LEU A 226 -24.50 11.64 7.84
C LEU A 226 -25.25 11.29 6.55
N ALA A 227 -26.53 10.95 6.65
CA ALA A 227 -27.35 10.55 5.49
C ALA A 227 -27.88 11.74 4.67
N GLU A 228 -27.84 12.95 5.22
CA GLU A 228 -28.38 14.16 4.59
C GLU A 228 -27.30 14.95 3.84
N SER A 229 -26.03 14.76 4.23
CA SER A 229 -24.90 15.50 3.68
C SER A 229 -24.49 14.94 2.31
N VAL A 230 -25.19 15.36 1.25
CA VAL A 230 -24.96 14.88 -0.13
C VAL A 230 -23.51 15.05 -0.59
N TRP A 231 -22.86 16.15 -0.21
CA TRP A 231 -21.45 16.39 -0.55
C TRP A 231 -20.52 15.33 0.06
N TYR A 232 -20.80 14.91 1.29
CA TYR A 232 -20.01 13.90 2.00
C TYR A 232 -20.27 12.50 1.43
N LEU A 233 -21.52 12.18 1.06
CA LEU A 233 -21.83 10.95 0.35
C LEU A 233 -21.07 10.88 -0.99
N LYS A 234 -21.04 11.98 -1.76
CA LYS A 234 -20.25 12.07 -3.00
C LYS A 234 -18.75 11.94 -2.77
N LEU A 235 -18.22 12.53 -1.69
CA LEU A 235 -16.84 12.34 -1.28
C LEU A 235 -16.54 10.86 -1.03
N LEU A 236 -17.39 10.15 -0.29
CA LEU A 236 -17.18 8.72 -0.02
C LEU A 236 -17.28 7.86 -1.28
N ILE A 237 -18.16 8.20 -2.22
CA ILE A 237 -18.21 7.53 -3.53
C ILE A 237 -16.87 7.68 -4.26
N LEU A 238 -16.31 8.89 -4.28
CA LEU A 238 -15.00 9.16 -4.88
C LEU A 238 -13.85 8.47 -4.12
N MET A 239 -13.95 8.38 -2.80
CA MET A 239 -12.97 7.70 -1.95
C MET A 239 -13.09 6.17 -1.99
N GLY A 240 -14.15 5.60 -2.57
CA GLY A 240 -14.34 4.16 -2.73
C GLY A 240 -13.10 3.42 -3.25
N PRO A 241 -12.49 3.83 -4.37
CA PRO A 241 -11.26 3.23 -4.90
C PRO A 241 -9.96 3.69 -4.19
N ALA A 242 -10.01 4.66 -3.28
CA ALA A 242 -8.80 5.29 -2.72
C ALA A 242 -7.89 4.29 -2.00
N GLY A 243 -8.45 3.35 -1.23
CA GLY A 243 -7.65 2.35 -0.54
C GLY A 243 -6.93 1.39 -1.50
N ILE A 244 -7.56 1.01 -2.60
CA ILE A 244 -6.93 0.19 -3.65
C ILE A 244 -5.79 0.96 -4.30
N ALA A 245 -6.03 2.23 -4.66
CA ALA A 245 -5.00 3.09 -5.25
C ALA A 245 -3.81 3.31 -4.30
N ALA A 246 -4.07 3.56 -3.00
CA ALA A 246 -3.04 3.70 -1.98
C ALA A 246 -2.25 2.40 -1.78
N THR A 247 -2.92 1.25 -1.82
CA THR A 247 -2.28 -0.07 -1.72
C THR A 247 -1.35 -0.32 -2.91
N ILE A 248 -1.78 -0.03 -4.13
CA ILE A 248 -0.93 -0.15 -5.33
C ILE A 248 0.27 0.78 -5.21
N ALA A 249 0.07 2.04 -4.83
CA ALA A 249 1.14 3.00 -4.63
C ALA A 249 2.14 2.55 -3.55
N GLY A 250 1.66 1.94 -2.46
CA GLY A 250 2.52 1.36 -1.41
C GLY A 250 3.33 0.15 -1.89
N TRP A 251 2.74 -0.72 -2.69
CA TRP A 251 3.46 -1.82 -3.34
C TRP A 251 4.54 -1.31 -4.29
N VAL A 252 4.22 -0.30 -5.12
CA VAL A 252 5.20 0.35 -6.01
C VAL A 252 6.33 0.97 -5.19
N THR A 253 6.02 1.70 -4.12
CA THR A 253 7.03 2.29 -3.23
C THR A 253 7.98 1.21 -2.68
N THR A 254 7.42 0.10 -2.21
CA THR A 254 8.20 -0.96 -1.55
C THR A 254 9.05 -1.78 -2.52
N GLU A 255 8.50 -2.10 -3.70
CA GLU A 255 9.15 -2.97 -4.68
C GLU A 255 10.05 -2.21 -5.65
N ALA A 256 9.60 -1.04 -6.13
CA ALA A 256 10.44 -0.17 -6.96
C ALA A 256 11.58 0.44 -6.13
N GLY A 257 11.33 0.74 -4.84
CA GLY A 257 12.38 1.21 -3.93
C GLY A 257 13.41 0.15 -3.55
N ARG A 258 13.18 -1.13 -3.87
CA ARG A 258 14.17 -2.20 -3.70
C ARG A 258 15.08 -2.36 -4.92
N GLN A 259 14.68 -1.80 -6.07
CA GLN A 259 15.54 -1.79 -7.25
C GLN A 259 16.90 -1.18 -6.89
N PRO A 260 18.02 -1.73 -7.42
CA PRO A 260 18.11 -2.71 -8.51
C PRO A 260 18.03 -4.20 -8.09
N TRP A 261 17.61 -4.51 -6.86
CA TRP A 261 17.69 -5.86 -6.29
C TRP A 261 16.40 -6.68 -6.44
N VAL A 262 16.54 -7.96 -6.83
CA VAL A 262 15.49 -8.98 -6.68
C VAL A 262 15.48 -9.52 -5.26
N VAL A 263 16.66 -9.72 -4.68
CA VAL A 263 16.85 -10.03 -3.27
C VAL A 263 17.88 -9.04 -2.77
N HIS A 264 17.47 -8.17 -1.85
CA HIS A 264 18.29 -7.03 -1.43
C HIS A 264 19.68 -7.46 -0.97
N GLY A 265 20.72 -6.90 -1.60
CA GLY A 265 22.12 -7.20 -1.33
C GLY A 265 22.64 -8.56 -1.84
N LEU A 266 21.79 -9.39 -2.47
CA LEU A 266 22.18 -10.75 -2.90
C LEU A 266 22.03 -11.01 -4.40
N LEU A 267 20.95 -10.53 -5.01
CA LEU A 267 20.66 -10.81 -6.42
C LEU A 267 20.15 -9.55 -7.10
N ARG A 268 20.90 -9.06 -8.10
CA ARG A 268 20.47 -7.94 -8.94
C ARG A 268 19.41 -8.41 -9.95
N THR A 269 18.55 -7.48 -10.35
CA THR A 269 17.54 -7.73 -11.41
C THR A 269 18.15 -8.07 -12.75
N SER A 270 19.30 -7.47 -13.10
CA SER A 270 20.05 -7.79 -14.32
C SER A 270 20.43 -9.28 -14.40
N ASP A 271 20.73 -9.88 -13.26
CA ASP A 271 21.28 -11.24 -13.16
C ASP A 271 20.18 -12.29 -13.00
N ALA A 272 18.94 -11.86 -12.73
CA ALA A 272 17.78 -12.72 -12.56
C ALA A 272 17.01 -12.98 -13.87
N VAL A 273 17.37 -12.31 -14.96
CA VAL A 273 16.70 -12.47 -16.27
C VAL A 273 17.05 -13.83 -16.86
N THR A 274 16.04 -14.56 -17.35
CA THR A 274 16.25 -15.86 -18.00
C THR A 274 16.93 -15.67 -19.36
N PRO A 275 18.15 -16.22 -19.59
CA PRO A 275 18.92 -15.96 -20.81
C PRO A 275 18.27 -16.48 -22.11
N SER A 276 17.39 -17.47 -22.00
CA SER A 276 16.73 -18.10 -23.16
C SER A 276 15.51 -17.32 -23.67
N LEU A 277 15.05 -16.29 -22.96
CA LEU A 277 13.88 -15.51 -23.35
C LEU A 277 14.28 -14.35 -24.26
N THR A 278 13.64 -14.24 -25.42
CA THR A 278 13.80 -13.09 -26.30
C THR A 278 12.89 -11.94 -25.85
N THR A 279 13.28 -10.70 -26.15
CA THR A 279 12.44 -9.51 -25.90
C THR A 279 11.06 -9.63 -26.54
N GLU A 280 10.98 -10.25 -27.72
CA GLU A 280 9.72 -10.49 -28.42
C GLU A 280 8.81 -11.46 -27.65
N THR A 281 9.36 -12.58 -27.16
CA THR A 281 8.58 -13.55 -26.36
C THR A 281 8.03 -12.91 -25.08
N VAL A 282 8.84 -12.08 -24.41
CA VAL A 282 8.40 -11.35 -23.21
C VAL A 282 7.34 -10.31 -23.56
N ALA A 283 7.51 -9.55 -24.65
CA ALA A 283 6.53 -8.55 -25.07
C ALA A 283 5.18 -9.18 -25.45
N ILE A 284 5.19 -10.27 -26.22
CA ILE A 284 3.97 -11.00 -26.63
C ILE A 284 3.25 -11.54 -25.40
N SER A 285 3.96 -12.20 -24.47
CA SER A 285 3.35 -12.75 -23.26
C SER A 285 2.80 -11.66 -22.34
N LEU A 286 3.51 -10.54 -22.18
CA LEU A 286 3.04 -9.38 -21.43
C LEU A 286 1.76 -8.80 -22.03
N ILE A 287 1.72 -8.56 -23.35
CA ILE A 287 0.52 -8.08 -24.06
C ILE A 287 -0.64 -9.05 -23.84
N ALA A 288 -0.41 -10.35 -24.01
CA ALA A 288 -1.44 -11.37 -23.82
C ALA A 288 -2.03 -11.32 -22.40
N VAL A 289 -1.17 -11.28 -21.37
CA VAL A 289 -1.60 -11.18 -19.96
C VAL A 289 -2.33 -9.86 -19.70
N SER A 290 -1.81 -8.73 -20.20
CA SER A 290 -2.44 -7.42 -20.04
C SER A 290 -3.84 -7.36 -20.67
N VAL A 291 -4.02 -7.93 -21.87
CA VAL A 291 -5.32 -8.00 -22.53
C VAL A 291 -6.30 -8.84 -21.71
N VAL A 292 -5.89 -10.04 -21.28
CA VAL A 292 -6.75 -10.93 -20.48
C VAL A 292 -7.15 -10.25 -19.17
N TYR A 293 -6.21 -9.63 -18.46
CA TYR A 293 -6.50 -8.98 -17.17
C TYR A 293 -7.36 -7.73 -17.33
N THR A 294 -7.19 -6.98 -18.42
CA THR A 294 -8.06 -5.85 -18.75
C THR A 294 -9.49 -6.31 -19.00
N VAL A 295 -9.68 -7.40 -19.77
CA VAL A 295 -11.01 -7.97 -20.02
C VAL A 295 -11.66 -8.44 -18.72
N ILE A 296 -10.93 -9.18 -17.88
CA ILE A 296 -11.43 -9.65 -16.58
C ILE A 296 -11.84 -8.47 -15.70
N LEU A 297 -11.02 -7.42 -15.62
CA LEU A 297 -11.33 -6.22 -14.84
C LEU A 297 -12.59 -5.51 -15.35
N LEU A 298 -12.72 -5.33 -16.67
CA LEU A 298 -13.90 -4.69 -17.27
C LEU A 298 -15.17 -5.50 -17.01
N VAL A 299 -15.10 -6.83 -17.12
CA VAL A 299 -16.22 -7.73 -16.80
C VAL A 299 -16.58 -7.63 -15.32
N PHE A 300 -15.58 -7.69 -14.43
CA PHE A 300 -15.77 -7.56 -12.98
C PHE A 300 -16.47 -6.24 -12.61
N LEU A 301 -15.96 -5.10 -13.11
CA LEU A 301 -16.54 -3.78 -12.86
C LEU A 301 -17.96 -3.69 -13.41
N LYS A 302 -18.21 -4.20 -14.62
CA LYS A 302 -19.54 -4.19 -15.25
C LYS A 302 -20.55 -5.05 -14.50
N VAL A 303 -20.16 -6.26 -14.08
CA VAL A 303 -21.02 -7.16 -13.30
C VAL A 303 -21.27 -6.59 -11.92
N GLY A 304 -20.23 -6.12 -11.23
CA GLY A 304 -20.34 -5.47 -9.91
C GLY A 304 -21.27 -4.26 -9.94
N ALA A 305 -21.09 -3.36 -10.90
CA ALA A 305 -21.95 -2.18 -11.06
C ALA A 305 -23.42 -2.58 -11.35
N ARG A 306 -23.65 -3.62 -12.17
CA ARG A 306 -25.00 -4.15 -12.42
C ARG A 306 -25.64 -4.74 -11.16
N LEU A 307 -24.90 -5.50 -10.36
CA LEU A 307 -25.40 -6.08 -9.12
C LEU A 307 -25.77 -5.01 -8.10
N ILE A 308 -24.88 -4.02 -7.91
CA ILE A 308 -25.13 -2.86 -7.04
C ILE A 308 -26.35 -2.07 -7.53
N ALA A 309 -26.51 -1.90 -8.84
CA ALA A 309 -27.64 -1.19 -9.43
C ALA A 309 -28.97 -1.94 -9.36
N ARG A 310 -28.97 -3.27 -9.28
CA ARG A 310 -30.20 -4.06 -9.13
C ARG A 310 -30.67 -4.17 -7.69
N GLY A 311 -29.75 -4.09 -6.72
CA GLY A 311 -30.08 -4.26 -5.31
C GLY A 311 -30.27 -5.74 -4.90
N PRO A 312 -30.31 -6.01 -3.58
CA PRO A 312 -30.31 -7.35 -3.01
C PRO A 312 -31.58 -8.17 -3.32
N ASP A 313 -32.73 -7.53 -3.55
CA ASP A 313 -34.00 -8.23 -3.80
C ASP A 313 -33.99 -9.05 -5.11
N SER A 314 -33.16 -8.67 -6.08
CA SER A 314 -33.01 -9.44 -7.33
C SER A 314 -32.16 -10.71 -7.20
N ALA A 315 -31.38 -10.84 -6.11
CA ALA A 315 -30.51 -11.99 -5.85
C ALA A 315 -31.20 -13.06 -4.98
N MET A 316 -32.18 -12.65 -4.19
CA MET A 316 -33.10 -13.52 -3.47
C MET A 316 -34.27 -13.80 -4.41
N GLY A 317 -34.08 -14.68 -5.39
CA GLY A 317 -35.17 -15.08 -6.29
C GLY A 317 -36.42 -15.39 -5.48
N GLU A 318 -37.49 -14.62 -5.71
CA GLU A 318 -38.83 -15.00 -5.29
C GLU A 318 -39.11 -16.40 -5.88
N SER A 319 -39.21 -17.38 -4.98
CA SER A 319 -39.99 -18.60 -5.19
C SER A 319 -41.38 -18.36 -4.63
#